data_AF-A0A510L8F0-F1
#
_entry.id   AF-A0A510L8F0-F1
#
_cell.length_a   1.000
_cell.length_b   1.000
_cell.length_c   1.000
_cell.angle_alpha   90.00
_cell.angle_beta   90.00
_cell.angle_gamma   90.00
#
_symmetry.space_group_name_H-M   'P 1'
#
loop_
_entity.id
_entity.type
_entity.pdbx_description
1 polymer ?
#
loop_
_entity_poly.entity_id
_entity_poly.type
_entity_poly.pdbx_seq_one_letter_code
_entity_poly.pdbx_strand_id
1 'polypeptide(L)'
;MNRLIKQVLSERHKYLGVLRFREMKDGTMFSTIEPKNNILPALISHFRNRMKKEKFAIFDKEREMIAYYDTEKVEIFFVKSPEIEWSDEEMEYSELWKTFHKSISIKERENKKLQQSNLPKYYWKYLVEDM
;
A
#
# COMPACT_ATOMS: atom_id res chain seq x y z
N MET A 1 0.34 -13.36 -24.73
CA MET A 1 -0.31 -13.01 -23.44
C MET A 1 -1.37 -11.95 -23.71
N ASN A 2 -2.60 -12.14 -23.23
CA ASN A 2 -3.71 -11.18 -23.42
C ASN A 2 -3.34 -9.81 -22.83
N ARG A 3 -3.62 -8.71 -23.55
CA ARG A 3 -3.33 -7.32 -23.14
C ARG A 3 -3.89 -7.00 -21.74
N LEU A 4 -5.08 -7.50 -21.44
CA LEU A 4 -5.74 -7.30 -20.14
C LEU A 4 -4.92 -7.94 -19.00
N ILE A 5 -4.46 -9.19 -19.19
CA ILE A 5 -3.63 -9.90 -18.22
C ILE A 5 -2.35 -9.10 -17.93
N LYS A 6 -1.70 -8.58 -18.97
CA LYS A 6 -0.48 -7.77 -18.80
C LYS A 6 -0.74 -6.50 -17.99
N GLN A 7 -1.88 -5.84 -18.18
CA GLN A 7 -2.25 -4.65 -17.41
C GLN A 7 -2.47 -4.98 -15.93
N VAL A 8 -3.25 -6.02 -15.63
CA VAL A 8 -3.52 -6.48 -14.26
C VAL A 8 -2.22 -6.86 -13.54
N LEU A 9 -1.35 -7.64 -14.19
CA LEU A 9 -0.09 -8.08 -13.60
C LEU A 9 0.91 -6.92 -13.41
N SER A 10 0.95 -5.97 -14.34
CA SER A 10 1.79 -4.79 -14.20
C SER A 10 1.33 -3.89 -13.06
N GLU A 11 0.03 -3.66 -12.92
CA GLU A 11 -0.52 -2.88 -11.82
C GLU A 11 -0.30 -3.57 -10.48
N ARG A 12 -0.56 -4.88 -10.39
CA ARG A 12 -0.20 -5.69 -9.22
C ARG A 12 1.26 -5.49 -8.85
N HIS A 13 2.18 -5.66 -9.80
CA HIS A 13 3.62 -5.54 -9.53
C HIS A 13 4.01 -4.16 -8.98
N LYS A 14 3.40 -3.08 -9.48
CA LYS A 14 3.62 -1.73 -8.93
C LYS A 14 3.17 -1.63 -7.48
N TYR A 15 1.96 -2.11 -7.16
CA TYR A 15 1.48 -2.10 -5.77
C TYR A 15 2.32 -2.97 -4.83
N LEU A 16 2.94 -4.06 -5.31
CA LEU A 16 3.85 -4.85 -4.47
C LEU A 16 5.04 -4.04 -3.94
N GLY A 17 5.53 -3.04 -4.69
CA GLY A 17 6.65 -2.19 -4.25
C GLY A 17 6.23 -0.89 -3.55
N VAL A 18 4.99 -0.46 -3.75
CA VAL A 18 4.56 0.91 -3.42
C VAL A 18 3.55 0.93 -2.29
N LEU A 19 2.82 -0.16 -2.06
CA LEU A 19 1.90 -0.28 -0.95
C LEU A 19 2.64 0.02 0.37
N ARG A 20 2.05 0.90 1.18
CA ARG A 20 2.55 1.27 2.51
C ARG A 20 1.56 0.80 3.56
N PHE A 21 2.05 0.04 4.52
CA PHE A 21 1.30 -0.30 5.72
C PHE A 21 1.60 0.70 6.82
N ARG A 22 0.60 0.96 7.64
CA ARG A 22 0.66 1.80 8.81
C ARG A 22 -0.03 1.07 9.96
N GLU A 23 0.51 1.13 11.16
CA GLU A 23 -0.03 0.41 12.30
C GLU A 23 -1.28 1.10 12.87
N MET A 24 -2.37 0.34 12.98
CA MET A 24 -3.56 0.75 13.69
C MET A 24 -3.41 0.55 15.19
N LYS A 25 -4.22 1.23 15.98
CA LYS A 25 -4.21 1.17 17.46
C LYS A 25 -4.42 -0.24 18.04
N ASP A 26 -5.05 -1.15 17.27
CA ASP A 26 -5.24 -2.55 17.64
C ASP A 26 -4.06 -3.47 17.21
N GLY A 27 -2.99 -2.89 16.66
CA GLY A 27 -1.82 -3.59 16.12
C GLY A 27 -1.99 -4.12 14.70
N THR A 28 -3.12 -3.85 14.03
CA THR A 28 -3.33 -4.27 12.63
C THR A 28 -2.53 -3.37 11.68
N MET A 29 -1.72 -3.96 10.80
CA MET A 29 -1.06 -3.23 9.73
C MET A 29 -2.04 -2.91 8.61
N PHE A 30 -2.42 -1.64 8.43
CA PHE A 30 -3.44 -1.23 7.48
C PHE A 30 -2.87 -0.47 6.29
N SER A 31 -3.41 -0.72 5.09
CA SER A 31 -3.07 0.02 3.88
C SER A 31 -4.28 0.30 3.01
N THR A 32 -4.30 1.47 2.36
CA THR A 32 -5.29 1.83 1.36
C THR A 32 -4.67 1.80 -0.03
N ILE A 33 -5.39 1.23 -0.99
CA ILE A 33 -5.09 1.26 -2.42
C ILE A 33 -6.32 1.73 -3.19
N GLU A 34 -6.13 2.17 -4.43
CA GLU A 34 -7.23 2.57 -5.31
C GLU A 34 -6.89 2.16 -6.75
N PRO A 35 -6.70 0.86 -7.05
CA PRO A 35 -6.23 0.34 -8.33
C PRO A 35 -7.30 0.38 -9.43
N LYS A 36 -6.88 0.47 -10.69
CA LYS A 36 -7.79 0.43 -11.85
C LYS A 36 -8.40 -0.94 -12.03
N ASN A 37 -7.64 -2.00 -11.76
CA ASN A 37 -8.09 -3.39 -11.85
C ASN A 37 -8.30 -4.00 -10.46
N ASN A 38 -9.16 -5.01 -10.37
CA ASN A 38 -9.34 -5.77 -9.13
C ASN A 38 -8.12 -6.68 -8.88
N ILE A 39 -7.12 -6.12 -8.20
CA ILE A 39 -5.87 -6.83 -7.87
C ILE A 39 -5.80 -7.26 -6.40
N LEU A 40 -6.79 -6.88 -5.58
CA LEU A 40 -6.77 -7.11 -4.14
C LEU A 40 -6.55 -8.59 -3.76
N PRO A 41 -7.23 -9.58 -4.38
CA PRO A 41 -6.98 -11.00 -4.11
C PRO A 41 -5.54 -11.45 -4.45
N ALA A 42 -4.92 -10.84 -5.46
CA ALA A 42 -3.56 -11.16 -5.85
C ALA A 42 -2.50 -10.46 -4.99
N LEU A 43 -2.85 -9.31 -4.39
CA LEU A 43 -2.01 -8.61 -3.41
C LEU A 43 -2.02 -9.32 -2.07
N ILE A 44 -3.21 -9.65 -1.53
CA ILE A 44 -3.32 -10.29 -0.22
C ILE A 44 -2.57 -11.62 -0.16
N SER A 45 -2.62 -12.41 -1.25
CA SER A 45 -1.85 -13.67 -1.36
C SER A 45 -0.33 -13.44 -1.26
N HIS A 46 0.18 -12.35 -1.85
CA HIS A 46 1.60 -12.00 -1.74
C HIS A 46 1.96 -11.59 -0.30
N PHE A 47 1.21 -10.67 0.28
CA PHE A 47 1.51 -10.15 1.62
C PHE A 47 1.31 -11.19 2.71
N ARG A 48 0.35 -12.12 2.57
CA ARG A 48 0.19 -13.26 3.48
C ARG A 48 1.48 -14.07 3.59
N ASN A 49 2.17 -14.26 2.47
CA ASN A 49 3.42 -15.02 2.46
C ASN A 49 4.61 -14.23 3.02
N ARG A 50 4.58 -12.90 2.90
CA ARG A 50 5.66 -12.00 3.34
C ARG A 50 5.55 -11.59 4.81
N MET A 51 4.32 -11.39 5.28
CA MET A 51 3.94 -10.90 6.60
C MET A 51 3.10 -11.96 7.32
N LYS A 52 3.70 -13.13 7.54
CA LYS A 52 2.98 -14.30 8.08
C LYS A 52 2.58 -14.13 9.54
N LYS A 53 3.28 -13.28 10.29
CA LYS A 53 3.16 -13.14 11.75
C LYS A 53 2.38 -11.89 12.15
N GLU A 54 2.11 -11.01 11.20
CA GLU A 54 1.44 -9.74 11.39
C GLU A 54 -0.01 -9.86 10.93
N LYS A 55 -0.93 -9.28 11.70
CA LYS A 55 -2.29 -9.02 11.22
C LYS A 55 -2.22 -7.85 10.26
N PHE A 56 -2.88 -7.94 9.11
CA PHE A 56 -2.89 -6.83 8.18
C PHE A 56 -4.16 -6.76 7.34
N ALA A 57 -4.50 -5.55 6.91
CA ALA A 57 -5.64 -5.26 6.06
C ALA A 57 -5.22 -4.40 4.86
N ILE A 58 -5.73 -4.74 3.68
CA ILE A 58 -5.58 -3.91 2.48
C ILE A 58 -6.99 -3.51 2.01
N PHE A 59 -7.25 -2.22 1.99
CA PHE A 59 -8.52 -1.64 1.57
C PHE A 59 -8.42 -1.08 0.14
N ASP A 60 -9.17 -1.66 -0.79
CA ASP A 60 -9.41 -1.11 -2.13
C ASP A 60 -10.54 -0.07 -2.06
N LYS A 61 -10.15 1.21 -2.09
CA LYS A 61 -11.07 2.34 -1.99
C LYS A 61 -12.01 2.45 -3.19
N GLU A 62 -11.56 2.10 -4.39
CA GLU A 62 -12.35 2.17 -5.62
C GLU A 62 -13.51 1.16 -5.58
N ARG A 63 -13.27 0.00 -4.96
CA ARG A 63 -14.24 -1.11 -4.90
C ARG A 63 -14.93 -1.25 -3.56
N GLU A 64 -14.63 -0.38 -2.61
CA GLU A 64 -15.12 -0.45 -1.23
C GLU A 64 -14.94 -1.86 -0.65
N MET A 65 -13.76 -2.46 -0.86
CA MET A 65 -13.49 -3.87 -0.54
C MET A 65 -12.22 -3.98 0.29
N ILE A 66 -12.27 -4.75 1.37
CA ILE A 66 -11.12 -4.98 2.25
C ILE A 66 -10.75 -6.46 2.22
N ALA A 67 -9.44 -6.73 2.21
CA ALA A 67 -8.90 -8.06 2.45
C ALA A 67 -8.14 -8.00 3.78
N TYR A 68 -8.56 -8.82 4.74
CA TYR A 68 -7.99 -8.90 6.08
C TYR A 68 -7.35 -10.26 6.29
N TYR A 69 -6.14 -10.27 6.85
CA TYR A 69 -5.40 -11.47 7.25
C TYR A 69 -5.19 -11.44 8.76
N ASP A 70 -5.68 -12.46 9.44
CA ASP A 70 -5.68 -12.58 10.90
C ASP A 70 -4.53 -13.43 11.47
N THR A 71 -3.51 -13.72 10.64
CA THR A 71 -2.40 -14.69 10.86
C THR A 71 -2.71 -16.15 10.53
N GLU A 72 -3.97 -16.51 10.25
CA GLU A 72 -4.36 -17.87 9.86
C GLU A 72 -5.00 -17.90 8.48
N LYS A 73 -6.04 -17.08 8.29
CA LYS A 73 -6.89 -17.05 7.09
C LYS A 73 -7.03 -15.63 6.55
N VAL A 74 -7.48 -15.57 5.29
CA VAL A 74 -7.83 -14.32 4.61
C VAL A 74 -9.34 -14.24 4.47
N GLU A 75 -9.90 -13.10 4.84
CA GLU A 75 -11.30 -12.76 4.61
C GLU A 75 -11.39 -11.53 3.71
N ILE A 76 -12.29 -11.57 2.72
CA ILE A 76 -12.54 -10.45 1.81
C ILE A 76 -14.01 -10.08 1.90
N PHE A 77 -14.28 -8.81 2.20
CA PHE A 77 -15.64 -8.30 2.38
C PHE A 77 -15.73 -6.83 1.95
N PHE A 78 -16.96 -6.34 1.77
CA PHE A 78 -17.21 -4.96 1.36
C PHE A 78 -17.37 -4.04 2.56
N VAL A 79 -16.72 -2.88 2.52
CA VAL A 79 -16.77 -1.81 3.52
C VAL A 79 -16.64 -0.47 2.80
N LYS A 80 -17.63 0.42 2.95
CA LYS A 80 -17.61 1.75 2.30
C LYS A 80 -16.52 2.66 2.83
N SER A 81 -16.43 2.72 4.15
CA SER A 81 -15.49 3.56 4.87
C SER A 81 -15.05 2.83 6.13
N PRO A 82 -13.86 2.20 6.12
CA PRO A 82 -13.29 1.66 7.35
C PRO A 82 -12.98 2.83 8.31
N GLU A 83 -13.31 2.65 9.58
CA GLU A 83 -12.84 3.52 10.65
C GLU A 83 -11.41 3.13 10.99
N ILE A 84 -10.51 4.10 10.97
CA ILE A 84 -9.07 3.88 11.14
C ILE A 84 -8.57 4.78 12.26
N GLU A 85 -8.12 4.17 13.34
CA GLU A 85 -7.35 4.81 14.41
C GLU A 85 -5.91 4.32 14.31
N TRP A 86 -4.96 5.23 14.11
CA TRP A 86 -3.53 4.91 14.07
C TRP A 86 -3.00 4.71 15.50
N SER A 87 -1.99 3.87 15.68
CA SER A 87 -1.27 3.81 16.95
C SER A 87 -0.47 5.10 17.19
N ASP A 88 -0.14 5.37 18.44
CA ASP A 88 0.68 6.53 18.80
C ASP A 88 2.09 6.38 18.19
N GLU A 89 2.64 5.16 18.22
CA GLU A 89 3.94 4.83 17.61
C GLU A 89 3.93 5.03 16.08
N GLU A 90 2.84 4.71 15.40
CA GLU A 90 2.73 4.88 13.94
C GLU A 90 2.89 6.36 13.53
N MET A 91 2.39 7.30 14.34
CA MET A 91 2.57 8.72 14.07
C MET A 91 4.05 9.11 14.13
N GLU A 92 4.79 8.60 15.12
CA GLU A 92 6.23 8.82 15.23
C GLU A 92 7.00 8.17 14.07
N TYR A 93 6.68 6.91 13.74
CA TYR A 93 7.31 6.19 12.63
C TYR A 93 7.09 6.88 11.28
N SER A 94 5.89 7.41 11.03
CA SER A 94 5.59 8.17 9.82
C SER A 94 6.47 9.41 9.68
N GLU A 95 6.70 10.16 10.76
CA GLU A 95 7.58 11.34 10.73
C GLU A 95 9.07 10.98 10.61
N LEU A 96 9.50 9.91 11.27
CA LEU A 96 10.84 9.37 11.10
C LEU A 96 11.09 8.93 9.65
N TRP A 97 10.11 8.28 9.01
CA TRP A 97 10.21 7.87 7.62
C TRP A 97 10.34 9.06 6.66
N LYS A 98 9.51 10.10 6.83
CA LYS A 98 9.60 11.33 6.03
C LYS A 98 10.96 12.02 6.22
N THR A 99 11.42 12.10 7.46
CA THR A 99 12.72 12.70 7.79
C THR A 99 13.86 11.92 7.15
N PHE A 100 13.84 10.59 7.27
CA PHE A 100 14.80 9.71 6.63
C PHE A 100 14.80 9.89 5.11
N HIS A 101 13.64 9.79 4.46
CA HIS A 101 13.48 9.93 3.01
C HIS A 101 14.06 11.27 2.51
N LYS A 102 13.77 12.37 3.20
CA LYS A 102 14.30 13.69 2.88
C LYS A 102 15.81 13.78 3.10
N SER A 103 16.33 13.18 4.18
CA SER A 103 17.75 13.25 4.53
C SER A 103 18.66 12.50 3.55
N ILE A 104 18.18 11.38 2.99
CA ILE A 104 18.95 10.59 2.01
C ILE A 104 18.82 11.12 0.58
N SER A 105 17.87 12.05 0.35
CA SER A 105 17.61 12.61 -0.98
C SER A 105 18.73 13.58 -1.40
N ILE A 106 19.36 13.31 -2.54
CA ILE A 106 20.41 14.16 -3.12
C ILE A 106 19.74 15.14 -4.08
N LYS A 107 19.69 16.42 -3.70
CA LYS A 107 18.99 17.49 -4.45
C LYS A 107 19.48 17.59 -5.90
N GLU A 108 20.78 17.45 -6.13
CA GLU A 108 21.41 17.53 -7.45
C GLU A 108 21.00 16.37 -8.38
N ARG A 109 20.48 15.27 -7.82
CA ARG A 109 19.98 14.10 -8.58
C ARG A 109 18.47 14.11 -8.75
N GLU A 110 17.79 15.18 -8.32
CA GLU A 110 16.33 15.26 -8.40
C GLU A 110 15.87 15.30 -9.86
N ASN A 111 15.09 14.30 -10.27
CA ASN A 111 14.46 14.24 -11.57
C ASN A 111 13.00 13.80 -11.45
N LYS A 112 12.12 14.77 -11.23
CA LYS A 112 10.68 14.53 -11.06
C LYS A 112 10.03 13.86 -12.27
N LYS A 113 10.50 14.13 -13.50
CA LYS A 113 9.97 13.48 -14.71
C LYS A 113 10.26 11.99 -14.71
N LEU A 114 11.49 11.60 -14.39
CA LEU A 114 11.90 10.20 -14.29
C LEU A 114 11.21 9.48 -13.11
N GLN A 115 11.10 10.15 -11.96
CA GLN A 115 10.35 9.63 -10.81
C GLN A 115 8.91 9.31 -11.20
N GLN A 116 8.25 10.21 -11.94
CA GLN A 116 6.88 10.01 -12.44
C GLN A 116 6.79 8.91 -13.52
N SER A 117 7.80 8.73 -14.37
CA SER A 117 7.79 7.64 -15.35
C SER A 117 7.96 6.27 -14.68
N ASN A 118 8.78 6.20 -13.63
CA ASN A 118 9.02 4.97 -12.86
C ASN A 118 7.82 4.63 -11.97
N LEU A 119 7.30 5.64 -11.27
CA LEU A 119 6.12 5.53 -10.43
C LEU A 119 5.14 6.66 -10.77
N PRO A 120 4.11 6.39 -11.59
CA PRO A 120 3.10 7.39 -11.93
C PRO A 120 2.43 7.98 -10.69
N LYS A 121 2.14 9.28 -10.71
CA LYS A 121 1.52 10.04 -9.59
C LYS A 121 0.26 9.39 -9.02
N TYR A 122 -0.47 8.68 -9.86
CA TYR A 122 -1.62 7.87 -9.49
C TYR A 122 -1.37 6.97 -8.26
N TYR A 123 -0.17 6.41 -8.12
CA TYR A 123 0.17 5.53 -6.99
C TYR A 123 0.64 6.27 -5.74
N TRP A 124 0.84 7.60 -5.80
CA TRP A 124 1.43 8.36 -4.69
C TRP A 124 0.42 8.72 -3.60
N LYS A 125 -0.88 8.64 -3.90
CA LYS A 125 -1.98 9.11 -3.04
C LYS A 125 -1.96 8.55 -1.61
N TYR A 126 -1.43 7.34 -1.43
CA TYR A 126 -1.40 6.63 -0.15
C TYR A 126 0.03 6.35 0.35
N LEU A 127 1.02 7.07 -0.18
CA LEU A 127 2.38 7.03 0.35
C LEU A 127 2.47 7.86 1.63
N VAL A 128 3.40 7.47 2.50
CA VAL A 128 3.72 8.23 3.72
C VAL A 128 4.71 9.34 3.40
N GLU A 129 5.63 9.08 2.48
CA GLU A 129 6.59 10.05 1.98
C GLU A 129 5.95 11.07 1.01
N ASP A 130 6.40 12.31 1.12
CA ASP A 130 6.11 13.34 0.12
C ASP A 130 6.97 13.10 -1.14
N MET A 131 6.32 12.97 -2.29
CA MET A 131 6.94 12.61 -3.57
C MET A 131 7.34 13.80 -4.44
#